data_AF-A0AAV5R490-F1
#
_entry.id   AF-A0AAV5R490-F1
#
_cell.length_a   1.000
_cell.length_b   1.000
_cell.length_c   1.000
_cell.angle_alpha   90.00
_cell.angle_beta   90.00
_cell.angle_gamma   90.00
#
_symmetry.space_group_name_H-M   'P 1'
#
loop_
_entity.id
_entity.type
_entity.pdbx_description
1 polymer ?
#
loop_
_entity_poly.entity_id
_entity_poly.type
_entity_poly.pdbx_seq_one_letter_code
_entity_poly.pdbx_strand_id
1 'polypeptide(L)'
;MLAETLQQTLSISDLEEGKVDSEAVSKALDSLMESLGRIRAEMHEVLQELSSLSEDKSSSKVAISLGEKLVQLQQEMSQFKDSYAKIRPVIRYFKIKQGINPDSGTTITSHPVVSST
;
A
#
# COMPACT_ATOMS: atom_id res chain seq x y z
N MET A 1 -10.31 -1.77 -9.37
CA MET A 1 -9.30 -2.09 -10.40
C MET A 1 -8.05 -1.27 -10.09
N LEU A 2 -6.90 -1.90 -9.93
CA LEU A 2 -5.62 -1.18 -9.79
C LEU A 2 -5.30 -0.51 -11.13
N ALA A 3 -5.07 0.80 -11.13
CA ALA A 3 -4.62 1.54 -12.29
C ALA A 3 -3.27 1.01 -12.76
N GLU A 4 -3.09 0.91 -14.09
CA GLU A 4 -1.92 0.44 -14.84
C GLU A 4 -0.63 0.35 -14.02
N THR A 5 -0.42 -0.80 -13.36
CA THR A 5 0.79 -1.07 -12.60
C THR A 5 1.94 -1.25 -13.58
N LEU A 6 3.09 -0.61 -13.30
CA LEU A 6 4.33 -0.85 -14.04
C LEU A 6 4.56 -2.36 -14.19
N GLN A 7 4.67 -2.80 -15.45
CA GLN A 7 4.76 -4.23 -15.76
C GLN A 7 6.11 -4.82 -15.32
N GLN A 8 7.15 -4.00 -15.26
CA GLN A 8 8.53 -4.41 -14.98
C GLN A 8 9.17 -3.52 -13.90
N THR A 9 10.20 -4.06 -13.26
CA THR A 9 11.04 -3.31 -12.32
C THR A 9 11.87 -2.28 -13.09
N LEU A 10 11.82 -1.02 -12.68
CA LEU A 10 12.61 0.05 -13.31
C LEU A 10 14.06 -0.04 -12.84
N SER A 11 15.01 -0.01 -13.77
CA SER A 11 16.43 0.00 -13.46
C SER A 11 16.96 1.42 -13.25
N ILE A 12 18.06 1.56 -12.52
CA ILE A 12 18.75 2.85 -12.35
C ILE A 12 19.38 3.29 -13.68
N SER A 13 19.86 2.35 -14.51
CA SER A 13 20.41 2.65 -15.82
C SER A 13 19.37 3.31 -16.74
N ASP A 14 18.12 2.83 -16.71
CA ASP A 14 17.03 3.45 -17.48
C ASP A 14 16.74 4.88 -17.01
N LEU A 15 16.90 5.17 -15.71
CA LEU A 15 16.74 6.52 -15.16
C LEU A 15 17.84 7.46 -15.67
N GLU A 16 19.10 7.01 -15.60
CA GLU A 16 20.26 7.82 -15.98
C GLU A 16 20.31 8.08 -17.48
N GLU A 17 19.79 7.15 -18.28
CA GLU A 17 19.64 7.29 -19.72
C GLU A 17 18.38 8.08 -20.13
N GLY A 18 17.58 8.56 -19.17
CA GLY A 18 16.35 9.31 -19.45
C GLY A 18 15.24 8.48 -20.10
N LYS A 19 15.32 7.15 -20.02
CA LYS A 19 14.35 6.20 -20.58
C LYS A 19 13.17 5.93 -19.66
N VAL A 20 13.22 6.43 -18.43
CA VAL A 20 12.10 6.35 -17.48
C VAL A 20 11.15 7.52 -17.70
N ASP A 21 9.91 7.18 -18.02
CA ASP A 21 8.81 8.13 -18.01
C ASP A 21 8.49 8.55 -16.57
N SER A 22 8.91 9.76 -16.21
CA SER A 22 8.66 10.35 -14.89
C SER A 22 7.17 10.51 -14.58
N GLU A 23 6.33 10.75 -15.59
CA GLU A 23 4.89 10.88 -15.40
C GLU A 23 4.26 9.52 -15.09
N ALA A 24 4.69 8.47 -15.78
CA ALA A 24 4.28 7.10 -15.46
C ALA A 24 4.69 6.68 -14.05
N VAL A 25 5.91 7.04 -13.60
CA VAL A 25 6.36 6.80 -12.22
C VAL A 25 5.50 7.56 -11.21
N SER A 26 5.18 8.83 -11.48
CA SER A 26 4.30 9.62 -10.61
C SER A 26 2.92 9.00 -10.48
N LYS A 27 2.29 8.61 -11.60
CA LYS A 27 0.99 7.93 -11.60
C LYS A 27 1.02 6.60 -10.85
N ALA A 28 2.11 5.83 -10.99
CA ALA A 28 2.29 4.58 -10.25
C ALA A 28 2.42 4.81 -8.74
N LEU A 29 3.09 5.89 -8.32
CA LEU A 29 3.17 6.31 -6.92
C LEU A 29 1.80 6.72 -6.37
N ASP A 30 1.04 7.53 -7.11
CA ASP A 30 -0.30 7.96 -6.71
C ASP A 30 -1.24 6.75 -6.54
N SER A 31 -1.23 5.82 -7.51
CA SER A 31 -1.98 4.56 -7.44
C SER A 31 -1.59 3.71 -6.23
N LEU A 32 -0.30 3.64 -5.89
CA LEU A 32 0.17 2.96 -4.69
C LEU A 32 -0.31 3.65 -3.40
N MET A 33 -0.28 4.98 -3.35
CA MET A 33 -0.80 5.73 -2.20
C MET A 33 -2.30 5.50 -1.99
N GLU A 34 -3.09 5.53 -3.06
CA GLU A 34 -4.52 5.20 -3.02
C GLU A 34 -4.76 3.76 -2.57
N SER A 35 -3.98 2.81 -3.10
CA SER A 35 -4.06 1.40 -2.72
C SER A 35 -3.76 1.19 -1.24
N LEU A 36 -2.71 1.82 -0.72
CA LEU A 36 -2.38 1.77 0.71
C LEU A 36 -3.50 2.39 1.56
N GLY A 37 -4.09 3.49 1.11
CA GLY A 37 -5.22 4.14 1.77
C GLY A 37 -6.44 3.22 1.90
N ARG A 38 -6.78 2.51 0.81
CA ARG A 38 -7.87 1.51 0.79
C ARG A 38 -7.57 0.33 1.70
N ILE A 39 -6.40 -0.29 1.60
CA ILE A 39 -5.98 -1.41 2.47
C ILE A 39 -6.11 -1.00 3.95
N ARG A 40 -5.68 0.22 4.30
CA ARG A 40 -5.80 0.73 5.68
C ARG A 40 -7.26 0.88 6.11
N ALA A 41 -8.13 1.37 5.25
CA ALA A 41 -9.56 1.51 5.55
C ALA A 41 -10.21 0.14 5.78
N GLU A 42 -9.96 -0.82 4.90
CA GLU A 42 -10.48 -2.19 5.02
C GLU A 42 -9.95 -2.90 6.27
N MET A 43 -8.66 -2.74 6.59
CA MET A 43 -8.10 -3.22 7.86
C MET A 43 -8.85 -2.66 9.06
N HIS A 44 -9.18 -1.36 9.04
CA HIS A 44 -9.90 -0.71 10.12
C HIS A 44 -11.32 -1.25 10.25
N GLU A 45 -12.04 -1.43 9.15
CA GLU A 45 -13.38 -2.01 9.12
C GLU A 45 -13.38 -3.44 9.69
N VAL A 46 -12.44 -4.28 9.28
CA VAL A 46 -12.30 -5.65 9.80
C VAL A 46 -12.03 -5.64 11.32
N LEU A 47 -11.18 -4.73 11.80
CA LEU A 47 -10.93 -4.59 13.24
C LEU A 47 -12.17 -4.12 14.01
N GLN A 48 -12.95 -3.18 13.44
CA GLN A 48 -14.21 -2.75 14.04
C GLN A 48 -15.21 -3.92 14.09
N GLU A 49 -15.39 -4.65 13.01
CA GLU A 49 -16.27 -5.83 12.95
C GLU A 49 -15.86 -6.87 14.00
N LEU A 50 -14.57 -7.20 14.09
CA LEU A 50 -14.02 -8.09 15.12
C LEU A 50 -14.28 -7.59 16.54
N SER A 51 -14.16 -6.29 16.79
CA SER A 51 -14.42 -5.71 18.11
C SER A 51 -15.90 -5.70 18.51
N SER A 52 -16.79 -5.66 17.52
CA SER A 52 -18.25 -5.66 17.72
C SER A 52 -18.85 -7.06 17.91
N LEU A 53 -18.06 -8.10 17.63
CA LEU A 53 -18.44 -9.50 17.83
C LEU A 53 -18.39 -9.85 19.32
N SER A 54 -19.57 -9.99 19.94
CA SER A 54 -19.68 -10.62 21.26
C SER A 54 -19.45 -12.13 21.16
N GLU A 55 -18.72 -12.72 22.11
CA GLU A 55 -18.37 -14.15 22.16
C GLU A 55 -19.58 -15.10 21.96
N ASP A 56 -20.78 -14.68 22.38
CA ASP A 56 -22.00 -15.49 22.31
C ASP A 56 -22.76 -15.41 20.96
N LYS A 57 -22.36 -14.52 20.03
CA LYS A 57 -23.10 -14.23 18.78
C LYS A 57 -22.32 -14.47 17.49
N SER A 58 -21.10 -15.00 17.58
CA SER A 58 -20.32 -15.34 16.38
C SER A 58 -20.95 -16.55 15.67
N SER A 59 -21.96 -16.29 14.84
CA SER A 59 -22.44 -17.28 13.88
C SER A 59 -21.28 -17.69 12.96
N SER A 60 -21.17 -18.98 12.67
CA SER A 60 -20.16 -19.53 11.74
C SER A 60 -20.08 -18.74 10.42
N LYS A 61 -21.20 -18.15 9.94
CA LYS A 61 -21.24 -17.31 8.74
C LYS A 61 -20.44 -16.01 8.87
N VAL A 62 -20.46 -15.36 10.04
CA VAL A 62 -19.73 -14.10 10.28
C VAL A 62 -18.22 -14.39 10.33
N ALA A 63 -17.83 -15.49 10.99
CA ALA A 63 -16.44 -15.92 11.02
C ALA A 63 -15.90 -16.29 9.62
N ILE A 64 -16.70 -16.99 8.79
CA ILE A 64 -16.32 -17.30 7.41
C ILE A 64 -16.14 -16.02 6.59
N SER A 65 -17.09 -15.07 6.67
CA SER A 65 -17.01 -13.81 5.93
C SER A 65 -15.79 -12.96 6.33
N LEU A 66 -15.49 -12.86 7.63
CA LEU A 66 -14.29 -12.19 8.12
C LEU A 66 -13.00 -12.88 7.65
N GLY A 67 -13.01 -14.22 7.62
CA GLY A 67 -11.89 -15.00 7.08
C GLY A 67 -11.63 -14.69 5.61
N GLU A 68 -12.68 -14.63 4.79
CA GLU A 68 -12.57 -14.26 3.37
C GLU A 68 -12.04 -12.83 3.18
N LYS A 69 -12.55 -11.86 3.96
CA LYS A 69 -12.04 -10.47 3.95
C LYS A 69 -10.57 -10.40 4.32
N LEU A 70 -10.12 -11.15 5.33
CA LEU A 70 -8.71 -11.19 5.74
C LEU A 70 -7.80 -11.79 4.65
N VAL A 71 -8.25 -12.84 3.98
CA VAL A 71 -7.51 -13.45 2.86
C VAL A 71 -7.40 -12.47 1.70
N GLN A 72 -8.49 -11.79 1.35
CA GLN A 72 -8.47 -10.77 0.31
C GLN A 72 -7.49 -9.63 0.66
N LEU A 73 -7.56 -9.12 1.88
CA LEU A 73 -6.68 -8.05 2.36
C LEU A 73 -5.20 -8.47 2.34
N GLN A 74 -4.91 -9.72 2.68
CA GLN A 74 -3.57 -10.28 2.58
C GLN A 74 -3.09 -10.31 1.12
N GLN A 75 -3.96 -10.68 0.19
CA GLN A 75 -3.65 -10.71 -1.24
C GLN A 75 -3.39 -9.29 -1.78
N GLU A 76 -4.23 -8.32 -1.42
CA GLU A 76 -4.06 -6.92 -1.82
C GLU A 76 -2.76 -6.34 -1.25
N MET A 77 -2.41 -6.65 0.00
CA MET A 77 -1.15 -6.22 0.60
C MET A 77 0.06 -6.86 -0.08
N SER A 78 -0.04 -8.10 -0.56
CA SER A 78 1.01 -8.72 -1.38
C SER A 78 1.19 -7.99 -2.71
N GLN A 79 0.08 -7.72 -3.41
CA GLN A 79 0.11 -6.99 -4.69
C GLN A 79 0.68 -5.58 -4.54
N PHE A 80 0.35 -4.89 -3.44
CA PHE A 80 0.94 -3.61 -3.09
C PHE A 80 2.46 -3.71 -2.93
N LYS A 81 2.95 -4.70 -2.16
CA LYS A 81 4.39 -4.91 -1.95
C LYS A 81 5.13 -5.17 -3.26
N ASP A 82 4.58 -6.03 -4.11
CA ASP A 82 5.18 -6.36 -5.41
C ASP A 82 5.25 -5.13 -6.32
N SER A 83 4.18 -4.33 -6.33
CA SER A 83 4.09 -3.09 -7.11
C SER A 83 5.06 -2.02 -6.59
N TYR A 84 5.17 -1.87 -5.27
CA TYR A 84 6.13 -0.96 -4.64
C TYR A 84 7.58 -1.37 -4.91
N ALA A 85 7.88 -2.67 -4.91
CA ALA A 85 9.22 -3.18 -5.19
C ALA A 85 9.72 -2.78 -6.58
N LYS A 86 8.83 -2.68 -7.58
CA LYS A 86 9.16 -2.28 -8.95
C LYS A 86 9.62 -0.83 -9.08
N ILE A 87 9.11 0.06 -8.22
CA ILE A 87 9.45 1.49 -8.23
C ILE A 87 10.46 1.88 -7.15
N ARG A 88 10.73 0.99 -6.20
CA ARG A 88 11.67 1.22 -5.09
C ARG A 88 13.07 1.68 -5.55
N PRO A 89 13.68 1.14 -6.63
CA PRO A 89 14.97 1.62 -7.11
C PRO A 89 14.94 3.10 -7.50
N VAL A 90 13.84 3.53 -8.13
CA VAL A 90 13.64 4.91 -8.56
C VAL A 90 13.52 5.85 -7.36
N ILE A 91 12.67 5.50 -6.40
CA ILE A 91 12.53 6.25 -5.15
C ILE A 91 13.89 6.36 -4.44
N ARG A 92 14.64 5.26 -4.37
CA ARG A 92 15.97 5.21 -3.75
C ARG A 92 16.94 6.17 -4.43
N TYR A 93 16.97 6.15 -5.77
CA TYR A 93 17.80 7.05 -6.57
C TYR A 93 17.47 8.52 -6.33
N PHE A 94 16.18 8.89 -6.35
CA PHE A 94 15.74 10.25 -6.07
C PHE A 94 16.12 10.71 -4.66
N LYS A 95 15.95 9.86 -3.64
CA LYS A 95 16.40 10.18 -2.26
C LYS A 95 17.89 10.49 -2.21
N ILE A 96 18.72 9.65 -2.84
CA ILE A 96 20.18 9.85 -2.90
C ILE A 96 20.51 11.19 -3.60
N LYS A 97 19.86 11.50 -4.72
CA LYS A 97 20.06 12.77 -5.44
C LYS A 97 19.65 13.99 -4.63
N GLN A 98 18.67 13.87 -3.75
CA GLN A 98 18.27 14.93 -2.82
C GLN A 98 19.14 15.00 -1.55
N GLY A 99 20.16 14.15 -1.41
CA GLY A 99 20.97 14.06 -0.20
C GLY A 99 20.22 13.45 1.00
N ILE A 100 19.07 12.81 0.76
CA ILE A 100 18.28 12.10 1.76
C ILE A 100 18.83 10.68 1.87
N ASN A 101 18.97 10.18 3.10
CA ASN A 101 19.35 8.79 3.29
C ASN A 101 18.27 7.86 2.67
N PRO A 102 18.61 6.98 1.72
CA PRO A 102 17.64 6.10 1.09
C PRO A 102 16.91 5.17 2.07
N ASP A 103 17.61 4.81 3.15
CA ASP A 103 17.17 3.89 4.19
C ASP A 103 16.65 4.62 5.44
N SER A 104 16.69 5.97 5.48
CA SER A 104 15.91 6.70 6.49
C SER A 104 14.43 6.48 6.18
N GLY A 105 13.81 5.61 6.97
CA GLY A 105 12.36 5.49 7.01
C GLY A 105 11.77 6.86 7.31
N THR A 106 10.78 7.26 6.53
CA THR A 106 9.88 8.36 6.88
C THR A 106 9.45 8.16 8.32
N THR A 107 9.79 9.11 9.19
CA THR A 107 9.29 9.20 10.56
C THR A 107 7.79 8.93 10.50
N ILE A 108 7.30 7.92 11.22
CA ILE A 108 5.87 7.61 11.28
C ILE A 108 5.19 8.82 11.92
N THR A 109 4.70 9.75 11.10
CA THR A 109 3.84 10.82 11.57
C THR A 109 2.46 10.21 11.75
N SER A 110 2.05 10.05 13.01
CA SER A 110 0.69 9.67 13.36
C SER A 110 -0.28 10.62 12.66
N HIS A 111 -1.07 10.11 11.73
CA HIS A 111 -2.19 10.85 11.18
C HIS A 111 -3.35 10.72 12.18
N PRO A 112 -3.83 11.82 12.77
CA PRO A 112 -4.98 11.76 13.66
C PRO A 112 -6.18 11.27 12.84
N VAL A 113 -6.66 10.07 13.17
CA VAL A 113 -7.96 9.60 12.71
C VAL A 113 -8.97 10.45 13.45
N VAL A 114 -9.57 11.41 12.76
CA VAL A 114 -10.66 12.20 13.34
C VAL A 114 -11.85 11.26 13.50
N SER A 115 -12.04 10.77 14.72
CA SER A 115 -13.22 10.00 15.09
C SER A 115 -14.41 10.95 15.07
N SER A 116 -15.26 10.87 14.05
CA SER A 116 -16.57 11.52 14.06
C SER A 116 -17.43 10.80 15.10
N THR A 117 -17.56 11.40 16.29
CA THR A 117 -18.58 11.07 17.29
C THR A 117 -19.97 11.47 16.83
#